data_AF-A0A0W0ZQS2-F1
#
_entry.id   AF-A0A0W0ZQS2-F1
#
_cell.length_a   1.000
_cell.length_b   1.000
_cell.length_c   1.000
_cell.angle_alpha   90.00
_cell.angle_beta   90.00
_cell.angle_gamma   90.00
#
_symmetry.space_group_name_H-M   'P 1'
#
loop_
_entity.id
_entity.type
_entity.pdbx_description
1 polymer ?
#
loop_
_entity_poly.entity_id
_entity_poly.type
_entity_poly.pdbx_seq_one_letter_code
_entity_poly.pdbx_strand_id
1 'polypeptide(L)'
;MGGPKQGRIHGSVKNLRDHIEAVFNKEKEAKTLPKDVEEAAEGMLSDLQKLLEDYSEKNSKKDQLKLAEEAIKVIHKYQPKLEASPGFWNRIKAHINNFVEKLAGRKDLLGIDKTEFGGDQRFQYFKGEIKYLKKEEESTKMIEIGDIPSQKIN
;
A
#
# COMPACT_ATOMS: atom_id res chain seq x y z
N MET A 1 18.72 -19.02 -12.09
CA MET A 1 17.26 -19.24 -12.16
C MET A 1 16.59 -17.89 -11.92
N GLY A 2 16.03 -17.27 -12.95
CA GLY A 2 15.25 -16.03 -12.80
C GLY A 2 13.78 -16.39 -12.67
N GLY A 3 13.21 -16.20 -11.49
CA GLY A 3 11.76 -16.37 -11.29
C GLY A 3 10.96 -15.43 -12.21
N PRO A 4 9.71 -15.78 -12.56
CA PRO A 4 8.87 -14.92 -13.39
C PRO A 4 8.74 -13.54 -12.74
N LYS A 5 9.05 -12.48 -13.50
CA LYS A 5 8.82 -11.10 -13.07
C LYS A 5 7.31 -10.91 -12.89
N GLN A 6 6.83 -10.92 -11.64
CA GLN A 6 5.44 -10.63 -11.32
C GLN A 6 5.05 -9.24 -11.83
N GLY A 7 3.87 -9.12 -12.43
CA GLY A 7 3.35 -7.85 -12.93
C GLY A 7 3.18 -6.80 -11.84
N ARG A 8 3.33 -5.51 -12.20
CA ARG A 8 3.25 -4.35 -11.29
C ARG A 8 1.95 -4.30 -10.48
N ILE A 9 0.83 -4.76 -11.07
CA ILE A 9 -0.47 -4.77 -10.41
C ILE A 9 -0.54 -5.90 -9.40
N HIS A 10 -0.06 -7.10 -9.75
CA HIS A 10 0.04 -8.23 -8.84
C HIS A 10 0.80 -7.88 -7.57
N GLY A 11 1.99 -7.28 -7.71
CA GLY A 11 2.75 -6.78 -6.57
C GLY A 11 2.03 -5.69 -5.77
N SER A 12 1.20 -4.86 -6.42
CA SER A 12 0.42 -3.83 -5.72
C SER A 12 -0.75 -4.41 -4.93
N VAL A 13 -1.45 -5.42 -5.46
CA VAL A 13 -2.52 -6.15 -4.75
C VAL A 13 -1.94 -6.96 -3.59
N LYS A 14 -0.78 -7.59 -3.78
CA LYS A 14 -0.07 -8.29 -2.71
C LYS A 14 0.28 -7.35 -1.56
N ASN A 15 0.88 -6.20 -1.86
CA ASN A 15 1.16 -5.19 -0.84
C ASN A 15 -0.09 -4.70 -0.11
N LEU A 16 -1.20 -4.51 -0.83
CA LEU A 16 -2.48 -4.16 -0.21
C LEU A 16 -2.94 -5.22 0.80
N ARG A 17 -2.97 -6.50 0.37
CA ARG A 17 -3.33 -7.64 1.24
C ARG A 17 -2.43 -7.68 2.47
N ASP A 18 -1.12 -7.67 2.27
CA ASP A 18 -0.13 -7.82 3.35
C ASP A 18 -0.27 -6.67 4.38
N HIS A 19 -0.58 -5.46 3.94
CA HIS A 19 -0.84 -4.33 4.85
C HIS A 19 -2.16 -4.46 5.61
N ILE A 20 -3.24 -4.88 4.94
CA ILE A 20 -4.54 -5.11 5.61
C ILE A 20 -4.39 -6.20 6.66
N GLU A 21 -3.69 -7.30 6.34
CA GLU A 21 -3.42 -8.40 7.26
C GLU A 21 -2.63 -7.93 8.49
N ALA A 22 -1.61 -7.09 8.29
CA ALA A 22 -0.84 -6.53 9.39
C ALA A 22 -1.67 -5.63 10.32
N VAL A 23 -2.60 -4.83 9.78
CA VAL A 23 -3.52 -4.02 10.59
C VAL A 23 -4.52 -4.92 11.30
N PHE A 24 -5.11 -5.90 10.60
CA PHE A 24 -6.09 -6.82 11.14
C PHE A 24 -5.54 -7.64 12.32
N ASN A 25 -4.35 -8.23 12.16
CA ASN A 25 -3.74 -9.05 13.21
C ASN A 25 -3.50 -8.25 14.50
N LYS A 26 -3.05 -6.98 14.38
CA LYS A 26 -2.88 -6.08 15.53
C LYS A 26 -4.17 -5.82 16.28
N GLU A 27 -5.27 -5.60 15.57
CA GLU A 27 -6.58 -5.34 16.19
C GLU A 27 -7.21 -6.62 16.76
N LYS A 28 -6.99 -7.76 16.10
CA LYS A 28 -7.43 -9.08 16.58
C LYS A 28 -6.73 -9.47 17.88
N GLU A 29 -5.42 -9.23 17.99
CA GLU A 29 -4.66 -9.40 19.23
C GLU A 29 -5.18 -8.49 20.35
N ALA A 30 -5.53 -7.25 20.01
CA ALA A 30 -6.11 -6.29 20.94
C ALA A 30 -7.58 -6.56 21.29
N LYS A 31 -8.26 -7.48 20.58
CA LYS A 31 -9.69 -7.81 20.71
C LYS A 31 -10.60 -6.57 20.61
N THR A 32 -10.25 -5.65 19.71
CA THR A 32 -10.92 -4.36 19.55
C THR A 32 -12.01 -4.36 18.48
N LEU A 33 -12.11 -5.42 17.66
CA LEU A 33 -13.02 -5.47 16.53
C LEU A 33 -14.36 -6.14 16.88
N PRO A 34 -15.49 -5.56 16.42
CA PRO A 34 -16.75 -6.28 16.35
C PRO A 34 -16.64 -7.54 15.48
N LYS A 35 -17.32 -8.62 15.84
CA LYS A 35 -17.24 -9.91 15.16
C LYS A 35 -17.60 -9.83 13.67
N ASP A 36 -18.60 -9.05 13.32
CA ASP A 36 -19.02 -8.80 11.93
C ASP A 36 -17.96 -8.08 11.10
N VAL A 37 -17.19 -7.18 11.73
CA VAL A 37 -16.03 -6.51 11.13
C VAL A 37 -14.86 -7.48 10.97
N GLU A 38 -14.62 -8.35 11.95
CA GLU A 38 -13.60 -9.41 11.85
C GLU A 38 -13.90 -10.36 10.69
N GLU A 39 -15.12 -10.89 10.61
CA GLU A 39 -15.55 -11.77 9.52
C GLU A 39 -15.44 -11.08 8.14
N ALA A 40 -15.74 -9.78 8.06
CA ALA A 40 -15.58 -9.00 6.84
C ALA A 40 -14.11 -8.81 6.46
N ALA A 41 -13.23 -8.55 7.43
CA ALA A 41 -11.79 -8.40 7.20
C ALA A 41 -11.15 -9.73 6.74
N GLU A 42 -11.50 -10.85 7.40
CA GLU A 42 -11.06 -12.19 6.99
C GLU A 42 -11.55 -12.54 5.60
N GLY A 43 -12.82 -12.24 5.29
CA GLY A 43 -13.38 -12.42 3.95
C GLY A 43 -12.65 -11.61 2.89
N MET A 44 -12.34 -10.34 3.17
CA MET A 44 -11.58 -9.48 2.26
C MET A 44 -10.18 -10.02 2.01
N LEU A 45 -9.46 -10.47 3.05
CA LEU A 45 -8.13 -11.05 2.93
C LEU A 45 -8.15 -12.36 2.12
N SER A 46 -9.15 -13.20 2.35
CA SER A 46 -9.33 -14.45 1.61
C SER A 46 -9.60 -14.20 0.12
N ASP A 47 -10.50 -13.26 -0.21
CA ASP A 47 -10.82 -12.94 -1.61
C ASP A 47 -9.62 -12.31 -2.33
N LEU A 48 -8.86 -11.42 -1.66
CA LEU A 48 -7.63 -10.85 -2.22
C LEU A 48 -6.55 -11.93 -2.44
N GLN A 49 -6.40 -12.87 -1.51
CA GLN A 49 -5.46 -13.99 -1.65
C GLN A 49 -5.83 -14.86 -2.85
N LYS A 50 -7.11 -15.22 -2.99
CA LYS A 50 -7.60 -15.99 -4.13
C LYS A 50 -7.36 -15.27 -5.46
N LEU A 51 -7.57 -13.95 -5.52
CA LEU A 51 -7.22 -13.16 -6.71
C LEU A 51 -5.73 -13.21 -7.02
N LEU A 52 -4.84 -13.16 -6.01
CA LEU A 52 -3.41 -13.27 -6.25
C LEU A 52 -3.01 -14.64 -6.80
N GLU A 53 -3.65 -15.71 -6.35
CA GLU A 53 -3.44 -17.07 -6.82
C GLU A 53 -3.94 -17.23 -8.27
N ASP A 54 -5.17 -16.80 -8.54
CA ASP A 54 -5.82 -16.87 -9.86
C ASP A 54 -5.04 -16.12 -10.96
N TYR A 55 -4.24 -15.12 -10.58
CA TYR A 55 -3.45 -14.28 -11.50
C TYR A 55 -1.93 -14.43 -11.32
N SER A 56 -1.46 -15.41 -10.54
CA SER A 56 -0.04 -15.63 -10.23
C SER A 56 0.86 -15.80 -11.47
N GLU A 57 0.35 -16.48 -12.50
CA GLU A 57 1.05 -16.71 -13.77
C GLU A 57 0.57 -15.78 -14.90
N LYS A 58 -0.40 -14.91 -14.62
CA LYS A 58 -1.07 -14.06 -15.62
C LYS A 58 -0.48 -12.65 -15.66
N ASN A 59 0.50 -12.46 -16.52
CA ASN A 59 1.25 -11.20 -16.63
C ASN A 59 0.90 -10.34 -17.85
N SER A 60 -0.11 -10.71 -18.65
CA SER A 60 -0.53 -9.87 -19.78
C SER A 60 -1.14 -8.55 -19.30
N LYS A 61 -1.05 -7.48 -20.11
CA LYS A 61 -1.67 -6.18 -19.79
C LYS A 61 -3.16 -6.32 -19.49
N LYS A 62 -3.87 -7.18 -20.24
CA LYS A 62 -5.30 -7.46 -20.05
C LYS A 62 -5.57 -8.12 -18.69
N ASP A 63 -4.75 -9.10 -18.32
CA ASP A 63 -4.91 -9.80 -17.04
C ASP A 63 -4.60 -8.89 -15.86
N GLN A 64 -3.57 -8.04 -15.99
CA GLN A 64 -3.21 -7.06 -14.96
C GLN A 64 -4.31 -6.00 -14.77
N LEU A 65 -4.96 -5.55 -15.85
CA LEU A 65 -6.13 -4.68 -15.75
C LEU A 65 -7.30 -5.38 -15.06
N LYS A 66 -7.59 -6.62 -15.44
CA LYS A 66 -8.66 -7.40 -14.84
C LYS A 66 -8.41 -7.67 -13.35
N LEU A 67 -7.17 -7.95 -12.96
CA LEU A 67 -6.77 -8.09 -11.57
C LEU A 67 -7.03 -6.81 -10.76
N ALA A 68 -6.72 -5.64 -11.33
CA ALA A 68 -7.01 -4.35 -10.69
C ALA A 68 -8.53 -4.16 -10.49
N GLU A 69 -9.34 -4.42 -11.53
CA GLU A 69 -10.80 -4.30 -11.46
C GLU A 69 -11.41 -5.24 -10.41
N GLU A 70 -10.98 -6.50 -10.39
CA GLU A 70 -11.47 -7.48 -9.41
C GLU A 70 -11.05 -7.12 -7.98
N ALA A 71 -9.83 -6.62 -7.77
CA ALA A 71 -9.39 -6.16 -6.46
C ALA A 71 -10.24 -4.98 -5.94
N ILE A 72 -10.63 -4.05 -6.82
CA ILE A 72 -11.55 -2.95 -6.47
C ILE A 72 -12.94 -3.49 -6.11
N LYS A 73 -13.46 -4.48 -6.84
CA LYS A 73 -14.75 -5.12 -6.50
C LYS A 73 -14.70 -5.79 -5.13
N VAL A 74 -13.59 -6.44 -4.78
CA VAL A 74 -13.39 -7.03 -3.44
C VAL A 74 -13.43 -5.94 -2.37
N ILE A 75 -12.71 -4.83 -2.55
CA ILE A 75 -12.78 -3.69 -1.61
C ILE A 75 -14.22 -3.21 -1.42
N HIS A 76 -14.94 -2.96 -2.51
CA HIS A 76 -16.32 -2.46 -2.47
C HIS A 76 -17.29 -3.45 -1.82
N LYS A 77 -17.08 -4.76 -2.02
CA LYS A 77 -17.90 -5.83 -1.42
C LYS A 77 -17.88 -5.79 0.10
N TYR A 78 -16.71 -5.53 0.70
CA TYR A 78 -16.53 -5.58 2.15
C TYR A 78 -16.62 -4.21 2.83
N GLN A 79 -16.41 -3.11 2.09
CA GLN A 79 -16.44 -1.74 2.60
C GLN A 79 -17.61 -1.44 3.56
N PRO A 80 -18.89 -1.74 3.24
CA PRO A 80 -20.00 -1.37 4.12
C PRO A 80 -19.91 -1.96 5.53
N LYS A 81 -19.38 -3.19 5.65
CA LYS A 81 -19.18 -3.84 6.95
C LYS A 81 -17.95 -3.29 7.66
N LEU A 82 -16.89 -3.00 6.92
CA LEU A 82 -15.66 -2.47 7.51
C LEU A 82 -15.84 -1.03 8.03
N GLU A 83 -16.70 -0.24 7.40
CA GLU A 83 -17.09 1.10 7.84
C GLU A 83 -17.78 1.13 9.21
N ALA A 84 -18.34 0.01 9.67
CA ALA A 84 -18.91 -0.10 11.02
C ALA A 84 -17.86 0.01 12.13
N SER A 85 -16.56 -0.13 11.81
CA SER A 85 -15.44 0.19 12.70
C SER A 85 -14.59 1.32 12.10
N PRO A 86 -14.94 2.61 12.33
CA PRO A 86 -14.28 3.74 11.69
C PRO A 86 -12.77 3.80 11.93
N GLY A 87 -12.31 3.44 13.13
CA GLY A 87 -10.89 3.42 13.46
C GLY A 87 -10.12 2.36 12.67
N PHE A 88 -10.67 1.16 12.53
CA PHE A 88 -10.10 0.11 11.68
C PHE A 88 -10.15 0.51 10.20
N TRP A 89 -11.32 0.93 9.73
CA TRP A 89 -11.53 1.37 8.35
C TRP A 89 -10.54 2.47 7.96
N ASN A 90 -10.35 3.49 8.79
CA ASN A 90 -9.45 4.60 8.47
C ASN A 90 -7.99 4.14 8.30
N ARG A 91 -7.54 3.15 9.09
CA ARG A 91 -6.18 2.58 8.96
C ARG A 91 -6.02 1.81 7.65
N ILE A 92 -7.00 1.00 7.25
CA ILE A 92 -6.93 0.24 5.99
C ILE A 92 -7.19 1.11 4.75
N LYS A 93 -8.00 2.16 4.89
CA LYS A 93 -8.33 3.14 3.84
C LYS A 93 -7.10 3.82 3.26
N ALA A 94 -6.10 4.13 4.10
CA ALA A 94 -4.82 4.68 3.64
C ALA A 94 -4.09 3.73 2.67
N HIS A 95 -4.12 2.42 2.95
CA HIS A 95 -3.51 1.41 2.08
C HIS A 95 -4.29 1.22 0.78
N ILE A 96 -5.62 1.31 0.84
CA ILE A 96 -6.50 1.28 -0.34
C ILE A 96 -6.22 2.49 -1.24
N ASN A 97 -6.11 3.70 -0.68
CA ASN A 97 -5.77 4.90 -1.46
C ASN A 97 -4.41 4.78 -2.15
N ASN A 98 -3.40 4.27 -1.44
CA ASN A 98 -2.07 4.03 -2.04
C ASN A 98 -2.13 3.01 -3.19
N PHE A 99 -2.98 2.00 -3.08
CA PHE A 99 -3.23 1.04 -4.17
C PHE A 99 -3.89 1.74 -5.36
N VAL A 100 -4.96 2.49 -5.15
CA VAL A 100 -5.69 3.20 -6.21
C VAL A 100 -4.81 4.27 -6.89
N GLU A 101 -4.00 5.01 -6.13
CA GLU A 101 -3.08 6.01 -6.68
C GLU A 101 -2.06 5.36 -7.63
N LYS A 102 -1.51 4.20 -7.25
CA LYS A 102 -0.58 3.44 -8.10
C LYS A 102 -1.22 2.93 -9.39
N LEU A 103 -2.53 2.69 -9.40
CA LEU A 103 -3.29 2.19 -10.55
C LEU A 103 -3.75 3.32 -11.49
N ALA A 104 -4.39 4.35 -10.93
CA ALA A 104 -5.14 5.33 -11.69
C ALA A 104 -4.53 6.75 -11.64
N GLY A 105 -3.45 6.95 -10.87
CA GLY A 105 -2.87 8.27 -10.64
C GLY A 105 -3.78 9.22 -9.84
N ARG A 106 -4.86 8.70 -9.25
CA ARG A 106 -5.81 9.48 -8.44
C ARG A 106 -5.44 9.39 -6.97
N LYS A 107 -5.24 10.55 -6.35
CA LYS A 107 -4.98 10.68 -4.91
C LYS A 107 -6.27 10.73 -4.13
N ASP A 108 -6.22 10.21 -2.89
CA ASP A 108 -7.25 10.39 -1.86
C ASP A 108 -8.68 10.02 -2.27
N LEU A 109 -8.84 8.89 -2.98
CA LEU A 109 -10.14 8.45 -3.50
C LEU A 109 -11.16 8.16 -2.37
N LEU A 110 -10.68 7.62 -1.25
CA LEU A 110 -11.43 7.49 -0.01
C LEU A 110 -10.91 8.54 0.97
N GLY A 111 -11.75 9.49 1.40
CA GLY A 111 -11.34 10.51 2.37
C GLY A 111 -10.81 9.87 3.66
N ILE A 112 -9.53 10.06 3.97
CA ILE A 112 -8.93 9.63 5.24
C ILE A 112 -9.32 10.66 6.29
N ASP A 113 -9.92 10.20 7.38
CA ASP A 113 -10.25 11.08 8.49
C ASP A 113 -8.94 11.63 9.03
N LYS A 114 -8.80 12.95 8.96
CA LYS A 114 -7.61 13.64 9.46
C LYS A 114 -7.53 13.38 10.95
N THR A 115 -6.44 12.75 11.39
CA THR A 115 -6.07 12.81 12.81
C THR A 115 -5.86 14.28 13.19
N GLU A 116 -5.94 14.61 14.48
CA GLU A 116 -5.68 15.98 14.97
C GLU A 116 -4.34 16.55 14.46
N PHE A 117 -3.36 15.66 14.19
CA PHE A 117 -2.05 15.99 13.63
C PHE A 117 -2.03 16.12 12.10
N GLY A 118 -2.98 15.54 11.39
CA GLY A 118 -3.05 15.60 9.92
C GLY A 118 -3.30 17.01 9.37
N GLY A 119 -3.94 17.87 10.16
CA GLY A 119 -4.14 19.29 9.86
C GLY A 119 -3.17 20.24 10.58
N ASP A 120 -2.35 19.74 11.50
CA ASP A 120 -1.43 20.57 12.28
C ASP A 120 -0.25 21.03 11.39
N GLN A 121 -0.09 22.35 11.25
CA GLN A 121 0.94 22.96 10.41
C GLN A 121 2.36 22.57 10.85
N ARG A 122 2.60 22.35 12.15
CA ARG A 122 3.91 21.94 12.65
C ARG A 122 4.19 20.49 12.28
N PHE A 123 3.20 19.61 12.36
CA PHE A 123 3.36 18.23 11.89
C PHE A 123 3.65 18.15 10.39
N GLN A 124 2.97 18.96 9.56
CA GLN A 124 3.27 19.03 8.12
C GLN A 124 4.65 19.62 7.83
N TYR A 125 5.08 20.62 8.60
CA TYR A 125 6.44 21.17 8.53
C TYR A 125 7.50 20.10 8.83
N PHE A 126 7.37 19.40 9.96
CA PHE A 126 8.31 18.33 10.33
C PHE A 126 8.30 17.16 9.35
N LYS A 127 7.13 16.81 8.79
CA LYS A 127 7.03 15.81 7.72
C LYS A 127 7.77 16.24 6.45
N GLY A 128 7.77 17.55 6.14
CA GLY A 128 8.54 18.15 5.06
C GLY A 128 10.05 18.05 5.29
N GLU A 129 10.51 18.47 6.47
CA GLU A 129 11.92 18.40 6.89
C GLU A 129 12.48 16.97 6.82
N ILE A 130 11.75 15.98 7.34
CA ILE A 130 12.17 14.56 7.29
C ILE A 130 12.29 14.07 5.84
N LYS A 131 11.41 14.54 4.95
CA LYS A 131 11.47 14.16 3.53
C LYS A 131 12.66 14.82 2.81
N TYR A 132 13.03 16.04 3.22
CA TYR A 132 14.20 16.74 2.70
C TYR A 132 15.49 16.03 3.14
N LEU A 133 15.62 15.71 4.44
CA LEU A 133 16.78 15.01 4.99
C LEU A 133 17.00 13.63 4.34
N LYS A 134 15.92 12.88 4.07
CA LYS A 134 16.02 11.60 3.34
C LYS A 134 16.55 11.77 1.92
N LYS A 135 16.14 12.84 1.23
CA LYS A 135 16.65 13.13 -0.12
C LYS A 135 18.12 13.55 -0.10
N GLU A 136 18.55 14.31 0.90
CA GLU A 136 19.96 14.66 1.07
C GLU A 136 20.82 13.43 1.35
N GLU A 137 20.35 12.52 2.20
CA GLU A 137 21.03 11.25 2.48
C GLU A 137 21.18 10.38 1.21
N GLU A 138 20.11 10.25 0.43
CA GLU A 138 20.12 9.53 -0.85
C GLU A 138 21.02 10.21 -1.90
N SER A 139 21.07 11.55 -1.93
CA SER A 139 21.91 12.31 -2.86
C SER A 139 23.39 12.23 -2.48
N THR A 140 23.69 12.19 -1.17
CA THR A 140 25.07 12.06 -0.67
C THR A 140 25.63 10.68 -0.96
N LYS A 141 24.79 9.62 -0.85
CA LYS A 141 25.16 8.24 -1.24
C LYS A 141 25.45 8.07 -2.74
N MET A 142 24.93 8.95 -3.61
CA MET A 142 25.24 8.91 -5.04
C MET A 142 26.59 9.55 -5.40
N ILE A 143 27.13 10.43 -4.55
CA ILE A 143 28.42 11.10 -4.80
C ILE A 143 29.60 10.19 -4.43
N GLU A 144 29.44 9.30 -3.44
CA GLU A 144 30.52 8.39 -3.00
C GLU A 144 30.81 7.21 -3.96
N ILE A 145 29.97 6.96 -4.97
CA ILE A 145 30.15 5.86 -5.95
C ILE A 145 30.62 6.37 -7.33
N GLY A 146 31.00 7.65 -7.43
CA GLY A 146 31.60 8.23 -8.62
C GLY A 146 33.12 8.14 -8.59
N ASP A 147 33.67 7.01 -9.03
CA ASP A 147 35.12 6.80 -9.21
C ASP A 147 35.80 8.00 -9.90
N ILE A 148 36.80 8.55 -9.23
CA ILE A 148 37.71 9.58 -9.74
C ILE A 148 38.53 8.93 -10.87
N PRO A 149 38.50 9.44 -12.12
CA PRO A 149 39.37 8.94 -13.16
C PRO A 149 40.82 9.30 -12.80
N SER A 150 41.61 8.27 -12.45
CA SER A 150 43.05 8.38 -12.23
C SER A 150 43.73 8.84 -13.51
N GLN A 151 44.07 10.13 -13.59
CA GLN A 151 45.01 10.63 -14.59
C GLN A 151 46.39 10.05 -14.27
N LYS A 152 46.88 9.15 -15.13
CA LYS A 152 48.28 8.74 -15.13
C LYS A 152 49.13 9.91 -15.61
N ILE A 153 49.90 10.49 -14.69
CA ILE A 153 51.02 11.36 -15.01
C ILE A 153 52.26 10.46 -15.11
N ASN A 154 52.66 10.16 -16.35
CA ASN A 154 54.05 10.06 -16.86
C ASN A 154 54.06 9.44 -18.25
#